data_AF-A0AAT9STX8-F1
#
_entry.id   AF-A0AAT9STX8-F1
#
_cell.length_a   1.000
_cell.length_b   1.000
_cell.length_c   1.000
_cell.angle_alpha   90.00
_cell.angle_beta   90.00
_cell.angle_gamma   90.00
#
_symmetry.space_group_name_H-M   'P 1'
#
loop_
_entity.id
_entity.type
_entity.pdbx_description
1 polymer ?
#
loop_
_entity_poly.entity_id
_entity_poly.type
_entity_poly.pdbx_seq_one_letter_code
_entity_poly.pdbx_strand_id
1 'polypeptide(L)'
;MNESQALRGVSLGDGRMAIEGMSARYVQGATRRFRLTASGLSFVGGYDSRDGRIEDGQRLLAEAHVEGGALRRAGVEGEAGVIGLTLRPLSTTGEQTRLLLLLGYREQDGETLPFAEAFLAPAVFEALKADMLAGLARHMTLSATTNLWIREDDRDLAEASPIDWHLASGIEEGAVAPARGFIESIEWRPHASPAPNDEAALAILPAAVHDEEAEEDWRESSAEQLRKINWSFKQLLLLLAFLMIIIAVK
;
A
#
# COMPACT_ATOMS: atom_id res chain seq x y z
N MET A 1 29.07 18.79 -30.81
CA MET A 1 28.83 17.38 -31.21
C MET A 1 27.44 17.05 -30.71
N ASN A 2 26.46 17.00 -31.60
CA ASN A 2 25.11 16.54 -31.27
C ASN A 2 25.12 15.03 -31.41
N GLU A 3 25.27 14.33 -30.29
CA GLU A 3 25.00 12.90 -30.25
C GLU A 3 23.48 12.74 -30.32
N SER A 4 22.99 12.37 -31.50
CA SER A 4 21.66 11.83 -31.68
C SER A 4 21.57 10.57 -30.81
N GLN A 5 20.96 10.69 -29.63
CA GLN A 5 20.57 9.52 -28.85
C GLN A 5 19.62 8.72 -29.73
N ALA A 6 20.10 7.58 -30.21
CA ALA A 6 19.30 6.67 -31.00
C ALA A 6 18.14 6.17 -30.12
N LEU A 7 16.93 6.17 -30.68
CA LEU A 7 15.74 5.52 -30.13
C LEU A 7 16.13 4.15 -29.59
N ARG A 8 16.28 4.00 -28.26
CA ARG A 8 16.62 2.70 -27.66
C ARG A 8 15.39 1.80 -27.78
N GLY A 9 15.49 0.71 -28.53
CA GLY A 9 14.41 -0.27 -28.62
C GLY A 9 14.17 -0.94 -27.26
N VAL A 10 12.90 -1.01 -26.84
CA VAL A 10 12.47 -1.82 -25.70
C VAL A 10 11.86 -3.10 -26.23
N SER A 11 12.41 -4.25 -25.86
CA SER A 11 11.84 -5.56 -26.17
C SER A 11 11.08 -6.06 -24.94
N LEU A 12 9.77 -6.24 -25.09
CA LEU A 12 8.89 -6.83 -24.07
C LEU A 12 8.36 -8.16 -24.60
N GLY A 13 8.55 -9.25 -23.84
CA GLY A 13 8.05 -10.58 -24.20
C GLY A 13 8.18 -11.56 -23.04
N ASP A 14 7.22 -12.48 -22.90
CA ASP A 14 7.23 -13.55 -21.89
C ASP A 14 7.50 -13.09 -20.43
N GLY A 15 6.98 -11.91 -20.05
CA GLY A 15 7.21 -11.34 -18.72
C GLY A 15 8.64 -10.88 -18.47
N ARG A 16 9.42 -10.70 -19.54
CA ARG A 16 10.79 -10.19 -19.55
C ARG A 16 10.86 -8.89 -20.33
N MET A 17 11.77 -8.01 -19.93
CA MET A 17 12.07 -6.76 -20.61
C MET A 17 13.57 -6.62 -20.76
N ALA A 18 14.00 -6.29 -21.98
CA ALA A 18 15.36 -5.93 -22.31
C ALA A 18 15.37 -4.56 -23.00
N ILE A 19 16.37 -3.74 -22.70
CA ILE A 19 16.54 -2.41 -23.27
C ILE A 19 17.78 -2.45 -24.15
N GLU A 20 17.63 -2.03 -25.40
CA GLU A 20 18.74 -1.98 -26.36
C GLU A 20 19.90 -1.12 -25.83
N GLY A 21 21.13 -1.62 -25.98
CA GLY A 21 22.33 -0.96 -25.46
C GLY A 21 22.57 -1.15 -23.96
N MET A 22 21.73 -1.92 -23.25
CA MET A 22 21.91 -2.23 -21.82
C MET A 22 22.10 -3.74 -21.60
N SER A 23 23.04 -4.09 -20.73
CA SER A 23 23.24 -5.47 -20.28
C SER A 23 22.20 -5.93 -19.26
N ALA A 24 21.60 -4.99 -18.53
CA ALA A 24 20.58 -5.28 -17.53
C ALA A 24 19.32 -5.84 -18.17
N ARG A 25 18.84 -6.96 -17.62
CA ARG A 25 17.57 -7.60 -17.98
C ARG A 25 16.61 -7.48 -16.82
N TYR A 26 15.33 -7.39 -17.15
CA TYR A 26 14.26 -7.25 -16.18
C TYR A 26 13.23 -8.35 -16.34
N VAL A 27 12.62 -8.74 -15.23
CA VAL A 27 11.50 -9.70 -15.18
C VAL A 27 10.35 -9.08 -14.39
N GLN A 28 9.11 -9.44 -14.70
CA GLN A 28 7.97 -8.98 -13.92
C GLN A 28 8.03 -9.54 -12.49
N GLY A 29 7.94 -8.65 -11.50
CA GLY A 29 7.96 -8.99 -10.09
C GLY A 29 6.64 -9.54 -9.55
N ALA A 30 5.80 -10.15 -10.39
CA ALA A 30 4.43 -10.55 -10.05
C ALA A 30 4.34 -11.61 -8.93
N THR A 31 5.44 -12.31 -8.64
CA THR A 31 5.53 -13.28 -7.54
C THR A 31 5.93 -12.65 -6.21
N ARG A 32 6.18 -11.34 -6.17
CA ARG A 32 6.59 -10.60 -4.97
C ARG A 32 5.57 -9.52 -4.65
N ARG A 33 5.43 -9.24 -3.36
CA ARG A 33 4.60 -8.14 -2.88
C ARG A 33 5.39 -6.85 -2.90
N PHE A 34 4.87 -5.89 -3.64
CA PHE A 34 5.32 -4.51 -3.55
C PHE A 34 4.74 -3.88 -2.28
N ARG A 35 5.55 -3.11 -1.54
CA ARG A 35 5.14 -2.47 -0.29
C ARG A 35 5.49 -1.00 -0.29
N LEU A 36 4.52 -0.16 0.09
CA LEU A 36 4.74 1.25 0.36
C LEU A 36 4.44 1.54 1.83
N THR A 37 5.34 2.29 2.47
CA THR A 37 5.11 2.93 3.75
C THR A 37 4.86 4.41 3.51
N ALA A 38 3.82 4.97 4.13
CA ALA A 38 3.42 6.34 3.98
C ALA A 38 3.22 7.04 5.34
N SER A 39 3.53 8.33 5.36
CA SER A 39 3.37 9.20 6.53
C SER A 39 2.87 10.59 6.11
N GLY A 40 2.59 11.46 7.08
CA GLY A 40 2.10 12.81 6.77
C GLY A 40 0.71 12.82 6.14
N LEU A 41 -0.16 11.89 6.57
CA LEU A 41 -1.54 11.82 6.08
C LEU A 41 -2.28 13.14 6.31
N SER A 42 -2.88 13.67 5.25
CA SER A 42 -3.70 14.89 5.30
C SER A 42 -4.96 14.72 4.46
N PHE A 43 -6.08 15.21 4.96
CA PHE A 43 -7.36 15.18 4.24
C PHE A 43 -7.55 16.43 3.40
N VAL A 44 -7.92 16.21 2.15
CA VAL A 44 -8.32 17.25 1.21
C VAL A 44 -9.76 16.95 0.79
N GLY A 45 -10.69 17.74 1.32
CA GLY A 45 -12.09 17.73 0.90
C GLY A 45 -12.34 18.69 -0.26
N GLY A 46 -13.47 18.51 -0.94
CA GLY A 46 -13.91 19.39 -2.01
C GLY A 46 -14.72 18.65 -3.05
N TYR A 47 -15.13 19.39 -4.08
CA TYR A 47 -15.76 18.84 -5.26
C TYR A 47 -14.87 19.08 -6.47
N ASP A 48 -14.71 18.06 -7.29
CA ASP A 48 -13.99 18.16 -8.56
C ASP A 48 -15.02 18.15 -9.71
N SER A 49 -14.78 18.95 -10.74
CA SER A 49 -15.58 18.92 -11.97
C SER A 49 -14.93 17.95 -12.95
N ARG A 50 -15.64 16.87 -13.30
CA ARG A 50 -15.21 15.87 -14.29
C ARG A 50 -16.32 15.62 -15.29
N ASP A 51 -16.01 15.73 -16.58
CA ASP A 51 -16.97 15.51 -17.67
C ASP A 51 -18.28 16.31 -17.53
N GLY A 52 -18.19 17.53 -16.98
CA GLY A 52 -19.34 18.41 -16.74
C GLY A 52 -20.22 18.01 -15.55
N ARG A 53 -19.79 17.04 -14.73
CA ARG A 53 -20.44 16.63 -13.48
C ARG A 53 -19.57 17.06 -12.30
N ILE A 54 -20.24 17.52 -11.24
CA ILE A 54 -19.60 17.80 -9.96
C ILE A 54 -19.60 16.49 -9.17
N GLU A 55 -18.41 15.98 -8.86
CA GLU A 55 -18.21 14.76 -8.08
C GLU A 55 -17.50 15.07 -6.78
N ASP A 56 -17.72 14.24 -5.76
CA ASP A 56 -17.00 14.33 -4.50
C ASP A 56 -15.51 14.07 -4.75
N GLY A 57 -14.68 15.12 -4.57
CA GLY A 57 -13.25 15.14 -4.88
C GLY A 57 -12.37 14.77 -3.68
N GLN A 58 -12.99 14.22 -2.62
CA GLN A 58 -12.32 13.82 -1.39
C GLN A 58 -11.14 12.89 -1.65
N ARG A 59 -10.02 13.22 -1.01
CA ARG A 59 -8.78 12.43 -1.08
C ARG A 59 -7.96 12.61 0.20
N LEU A 60 -7.13 11.61 0.47
CA LEU A 60 -6.06 11.73 1.45
C LEU A 60 -4.73 11.84 0.70
N LEU A 61 -3.87 12.75 1.13
CA LEU A 61 -2.51 12.91 0.62
C LEU A 61 -1.52 12.39 1.65
N ALA A 62 -0.43 11.77 1.20
CA ALA A 62 0.65 11.30 2.05
C ALA A 62 1.98 11.28 1.28
N GLU A 63 3.07 11.24 2.03
CA GLU A 63 4.41 11.02 1.52
C GLU A 63 4.78 9.55 1.70
N ALA A 64 5.10 8.86 0.60
CA ALA A 64 5.34 7.42 0.58
C ALA A 64 6.75 7.06 0.12
N HIS A 65 7.23 5.91 0.59
CA HIS A 65 8.50 5.30 0.23
C HIS A 65 8.32 3.81 0.01
N VAL A 66 9.17 3.21 -0.83
CA VAL A 66 9.20 1.76 -1.03
C VAL A 66 9.85 1.10 0.18
N GLU A 67 9.18 0.12 0.78
CA GLU A 67 9.74 -0.62 1.90
C GLU A 67 10.81 -1.58 1.39
N GLY A 68 12.03 -1.48 1.95
CA GLY A 68 13.13 -2.38 1.59
C GLY A 68 13.68 -2.19 0.17
N GLY A 69 13.53 -1.02 -0.44
CA GLY A 69 14.10 -0.78 -1.78
C GLY A 69 13.77 0.59 -2.32
N ALA A 70 13.94 0.79 -3.62
CA ALA A 70 13.55 2.01 -4.31
C ALA A 70 12.61 1.76 -5.49
N LEU A 71 11.85 2.79 -5.87
CA LEU A 71 11.16 2.84 -7.15
C LEU A 71 12.07 3.52 -8.18
N ARG A 72 12.28 2.90 -9.34
CA ARG A 72 13.22 3.34 -10.37
C ARG A 72 12.56 3.34 -11.74
N ARG A 73 13.23 3.95 -12.72
CA ARG A 73 12.87 3.87 -14.13
C ARG A 73 13.78 2.86 -14.81
N ALA A 74 13.22 1.93 -15.57
CA ALA A 74 14.05 0.98 -16.30
C ALA A 74 14.89 1.73 -17.35
N GLY A 75 16.21 1.54 -17.28
CA GLY A 75 17.15 2.14 -18.22
C GLY A 75 17.52 3.61 -18.01
N VAL A 76 17.04 4.23 -16.93
CA VAL A 76 17.41 5.58 -16.51
C VAL A 76 18.02 5.49 -15.11
N GLU A 77 19.15 6.15 -14.91
CA GLU A 77 19.75 6.25 -13.58
C GLU A 77 18.92 7.15 -12.65
N GLY A 78 18.96 6.84 -11.35
CA GLY A 78 18.25 7.57 -10.31
C GLY A 78 17.14 6.75 -9.66
N GLU A 79 16.97 7.00 -8.38
CA GLU A 79 15.87 6.48 -7.57
C GLU A 79 14.79 7.55 -7.38
N ALA A 80 13.55 7.11 -7.29
CA ALA A 80 12.47 7.93 -6.77
C ALA A 80 12.83 8.27 -5.32
N GLY A 81 12.85 9.57 -5.00
CA GLY A 81 12.82 10.03 -3.63
C GLY A 81 11.43 9.81 -3.01
N VAL A 82 10.92 10.84 -2.33
CA VAL A 82 9.56 10.80 -1.78
C VAL A 82 8.54 10.62 -2.90
N ILE A 83 7.66 9.62 -2.78
CA ILE A 83 6.56 9.36 -3.70
C ILE A 83 5.31 10.05 -3.17
N GLY A 84 4.73 10.97 -3.95
CA GLY A 84 3.44 11.58 -3.60
C GLY A 84 2.32 10.53 -3.70
N LEU A 85 1.74 10.15 -2.57
CA LEU A 85 0.64 9.19 -2.49
C LEU A 85 -0.71 9.92 -2.37
N THR A 86 -1.63 9.60 -3.28
CA THR A 86 -3.03 10.03 -3.21
C THR A 86 -3.93 8.82 -2.98
N LEU A 87 -4.73 8.85 -1.91
CA LEU A 87 -5.77 7.86 -1.65
C LEU A 87 -7.13 8.44 -2.05
N ARG A 88 -7.88 7.72 -2.86
CA ARG A 88 -9.23 8.11 -3.30
C ARG A 88 -10.25 7.02 -2.98
N PRO A 89 -11.49 7.36 -2.62
CA PRO A 89 -12.55 6.38 -2.61
C PRO A 89 -12.88 5.95 -4.04
N LEU A 90 -13.16 4.66 -4.23
CA LEU A 90 -13.76 4.15 -5.46
C LEU A 90 -15.18 4.69 -5.59
N SER A 91 -15.55 5.11 -6.80
CA SER A 91 -16.91 5.53 -7.09
C SER A 91 -17.88 4.36 -6.83
N THR A 92 -18.92 4.62 -6.03
CA THR A 92 -19.94 3.63 -5.64
C THR A 92 -20.81 3.14 -6.80
N THR A 93 -20.62 3.71 -8.00
CA THR A 93 -21.39 3.39 -9.21
C THR A 93 -20.84 2.18 -9.99
N GLY A 94 -19.68 1.64 -9.59
CA GLY A 94 -19.10 0.44 -10.20
C GLY A 94 -19.13 -0.77 -9.27
N GLU A 95 -19.31 -1.97 -9.83
CA GLU A 95 -19.19 -3.25 -9.11
C GLU A 95 -17.75 -3.58 -8.66
N GLN A 96 -16.79 -2.70 -8.91
CA GLN A 96 -15.39 -2.92 -8.55
C GLN A 96 -15.18 -2.68 -7.05
N THR A 97 -15.09 -3.78 -6.31
CA THR A 97 -14.71 -3.81 -4.89
C THR A 97 -13.20 -3.90 -4.67
N ARG A 98 -12.42 -4.06 -5.75
CA ARG A 98 -10.98 -4.30 -5.66
C ARG A 98 -10.21 -3.01 -5.47
N LEU A 99 -9.38 -3.00 -4.44
CA LEU A 99 -8.45 -1.91 -4.18
C LEU A 99 -7.37 -1.87 -5.28
N LEU A 100 -7.17 -0.70 -5.89
CA LEU A 100 -6.23 -0.53 -7.02
C LEU A 100 -5.08 0.37 -6.63
N LEU A 101 -3.90 0.11 -7.20
CA LEU A 101 -2.73 0.96 -7.10
C LEU A 101 -2.23 1.31 -8.51
N LEU A 102 -2.00 2.60 -8.75
CA LEU A 102 -1.34 3.12 -9.93
C LEU A 102 -0.03 3.78 -9.50
N LEU A 103 1.08 3.41 -10.12
CA LEU A 103 2.37 4.06 -9.93
C LEU A 103 2.87 4.63 -11.25
N GLY A 104 3.53 5.76 -11.19
CA GLY A 104 4.11 6.35 -12.38
C GLY A 104 4.97 7.56 -12.07
N TYR A 105 5.35 8.22 -13.15
CA TYR A 105 5.94 9.55 -13.12
C TYR A 105 4.99 10.49 -13.87
N ARG A 106 4.87 11.72 -13.38
CA ARG A 106 4.11 12.78 -14.05
C ARG A 106 4.96 14.03 -14.11
N GLU A 107 4.76 14.84 -15.15
CA GLU A 107 5.32 16.18 -15.19
C GLU A 107 4.48 17.11 -14.32
N GLN A 108 5.14 17.81 -13.42
CA GLN A 108 4.57 18.84 -12.58
C GLN A 108 5.57 19.98 -12.50
N ASP A 109 5.16 21.19 -12.88
CA ASP A 109 6.00 22.39 -12.84
C ASP A 109 7.35 22.26 -13.58
N GLY A 110 7.39 21.45 -14.64
CA GLY A 110 8.60 21.17 -15.43
C GLY A 110 9.51 20.10 -14.83
N GLU A 111 9.13 19.49 -13.70
CA GLU A 111 9.85 18.39 -13.07
C GLU A 111 9.07 17.08 -13.22
N THR A 112 9.80 15.98 -13.47
CA THR A 112 9.21 14.64 -13.56
C THR A 112 9.20 13.98 -12.19
N LEU A 113 8.05 14.03 -11.50
CA LEU A 113 7.91 13.56 -10.12
C LEU A 113 7.26 12.17 -10.04
N PRO A 114 7.72 11.29 -9.14
CA PRO A 114 7.09 10.00 -8.89
C PRO A 114 5.76 10.19 -8.15
N PHE A 115 4.75 9.39 -8.52
CA PHE A 115 3.47 9.38 -7.84
C PHE A 115 2.95 7.97 -7.62
N ALA A 116 2.10 7.84 -6.61
CA ALA A 116 1.25 6.69 -6.37
C ALA A 116 -0.19 7.16 -6.17
N GLU A 117 -1.14 6.47 -6.79
CA GLU A 117 -2.57 6.71 -6.62
C GLU A 117 -3.25 5.40 -6.26
N ALA A 118 -3.86 5.37 -5.07
CA ALA A 118 -4.56 4.20 -4.56
C ALA A 118 -6.07 4.48 -4.51
N PHE A 119 -6.84 3.55 -5.07
CA PHE A 119 -8.30 3.61 -5.06
C PHE A 119 -8.81 2.60 -4.05
N LEU A 120 -9.45 3.12 -3.00
CA LEU A 120 -9.87 2.36 -1.83
C LEU A 120 -11.38 2.13 -1.84
N ALA A 121 -11.81 1.01 -1.27
CA ALA A 121 -13.23 0.80 -0.99
C ALA A 121 -13.73 1.94 -0.08
N PRO A 122 -14.93 2.50 -0.29
CA PRO A 122 -15.43 3.64 0.48
C PRO A 122 -15.38 3.42 2.00
N ALA A 123 -15.69 2.23 2.47
CA ALA A 123 -15.63 1.89 3.90
C ALA A 123 -14.20 1.96 4.47
N VAL A 124 -13.19 1.52 3.71
CA VAL A 124 -11.78 1.60 4.11
C VAL A 124 -11.31 3.06 4.12
N PHE A 125 -11.70 3.83 3.11
CA PHE A 125 -11.37 5.25 3.02
C PHE A 125 -11.95 6.05 4.20
N GLU A 126 -13.23 5.87 4.52
CA GLU A 126 -13.86 6.58 5.64
C GLU A 126 -13.30 6.13 7.00
N ALA A 127 -12.97 4.84 7.17
CA ALA A 127 -12.31 4.37 8.39
C ALA A 127 -10.93 5.02 8.58
N LEU A 128 -10.08 5.01 7.54
CA LEU A 128 -8.77 5.64 7.59
C LEU A 128 -8.87 7.15 7.83
N LYS A 129 -9.82 7.83 7.18
CA LYS A 129 -10.08 9.25 7.38
C LYS A 129 -10.50 9.56 8.82
N ALA A 130 -11.41 8.77 9.39
CA ALA A 130 -11.83 8.92 10.78
C ALA A 130 -10.66 8.74 11.75
N ASP A 131 -9.88 7.67 11.59
CA ASP A 131 -8.72 7.39 12.43
C ASP A 131 -7.61 8.44 12.26
N MET A 132 -7.40 8.95 11.05
CA MET A 132 -6.46 10.04 10.79
C MET A 132 -6.89 11.32 11.50
N LEU A 133 -8.17 11.69 11.42
CA LEU A 133 -8.71 12.87 12.12
C LEU A 133 -8.67 12.70 13.64
N ALA A 134 -8.79 11.48 14.15
CA ALA A 134 -8.62 11.14 15.56
C ALA A 134 -7.14 11.05 16.00
N GLY A 135 -6.18 11.18 15.07
CA GLY A 135 -4.75 11.05 15.34
C GLY A 135 -4.26 9.60 15.53
N LEU A 136 -5.12 8.62 15.24
CA LEU A 136 -4.87 7.18 15.32
C LEU A 136 -4.21 6.62 14.04
N ALA A 137 -4.22 7.36 12.94
CA ALA A 137 -3.55 6.99 11.70
C ALA A 137 -2.51 8.06 11.29
N ARG A 138 -1.25 7.85 11.68
CA ARG A 138 -0.12 8.72 11.27
C ARG A 138 0.86 8.04 10.32
N HIS A 139 0.94 6.71 10.42
CA HIS A 139 1.72 5.87 9.54
C HIS A 139 0.81 4.83 8.92
N MET A 140 1.02 4.55 7.64
CA MET A 140 0.28 3.56 6.89
C MET A 140 1.24 2.70 6.09
N THR A 141 0.93 1.42 5.97
CA THR A 141 1.60 0.49 5.07
C THR A 141 0.57 -0.12 4.14
N LEU A 142 0.89 -0.21 2.85
CA LEU A 142 0.08 -0.94 1.88
C LEU A 142 0.94 -1.99 1.19
N SER A 143 0.35 -3.16 0.97
CA SER A 143 0.95 -4.23 0.18
C SER A 143 0.13 -4.47 -1.07
N ALA A 144 0.81 -4.67 -2.20
CA ALA A 144 0.16 -4.85 -3.49
C ALA A 144 0.90 -5.86 -4.37
N THR A 145 0.13 -6.63 -5.14
CA THR A 145 0.66 -7.35 -6.30
C THR A 145 0.63 -6.41 -7.50
N THR A 146 1.78 -6.18 -8.13
CA THR A 146 1.94 -5.19 -9.21
C THR A 146 2.54 -5.81 -10.47
N ASN A 147 2.46 -5.09 -11.58
CA ASN A 147 3.19 -5.40 -12.81
C ASN A 147 4.53 -4.66 -12.91
N LEU A 148 5.10 -4.23 -11.78
CA LEU A 148 6.43 -3.63 -11.73
C LEU A 148 7.50 -4.67 -12.13
N TRP A 149 8.64 -4.16 -12.59
CA TRP A 149 9.77 -4.94 -13.03
C TRP A 149 10.83 -5.00 -11.93
N ILE A 150 11.56 -6.10 -11.87
CA ILE A 150 12.75 -6.25 -11.02
C ILE A 150 13.91 -6.68 -11.92
N ARG A 151 15.15 -6.48 -11.49
CA ARG A 151 16.29 -7.01 -12.24
C ARG A 151 16.26 -8.53 -12.25
N GLU A 152 16.66 -9.14 -13.37
CA GLU A 152 16.70 -10.60 -13.49
C GLU A 152 17.64 -11.24 -12.44
N ASP A 153 18.72 -10.55 -12.08
CA ASP A 153 19.67 -10.97 -11.03
C ASP A 153 19.02 -11.08 -9.63
N ASP A 154 17.97 -10.30 -9.37
CA ASP A 154 17.27 -10.23 -8.08
C ASP A 154 16.10 -11.21 -7.99
N ARG A 155 15.82 -11.95 -9.06
CA ARG A 155 14.65 -12.84 -9.17
C ARG A 155 14.62 -13.88 -8.04
N ASP A 156 15.75 -14.52 -7.80
CA ASP A 156 15.87 -15.69 -6.91
C ASP A 156 16.21 -15.33 -5.46
N LEU A 157 16.27 -14.04 -5.11
CA LEU A 157 16.44 -13.60 -3.73
C LEU A 157 15.28 -14.08 -2.85
N ALA A 158 15.45 -14.15 -1.54
CA ALA A 158 14.31 -14.46 -0.66
C ALA A 158 13.25 -13.34 -0.74
N GLU A 159 11.96 -13.66 -0.51
CA GLU A 159 10.84 -12.70 -0.64
C GLU A 159 11.03 -11.45 0.23
N ALA A 160 11.58 -11.62 1.44
CA ALA A 160 11.86 -10.53 2.37
C ALA A 160 13.15 -9.75 2.07
N SER A 161 13.91 -10.13 1.03
CA SER A 161 15.14 -9.43 0.68
C SER A 161 14.82 -8.08 0.05
N PRO A 162 15.61 -7.03 0.36
CA PRO A 162 15.42 -5.74 -0.24
C PRO A 162 15.71 -5.79 -1.74
N ILE A 163 14.84 -5.19 -2.57
CA ILE A 163 15.00 -5.15 -4.03
C ILE A 163 14.49 -3.83 -4.60
N ASP A 164 15.07 -3.42 -5.71
CA ASP A 164 14.59 -2.28 -6.48
C ASP A 164 13.47 -2.66 -7.43
N TRP A 165 12.46 -1.80 -7.50
CA TRP A 165 11.32 -1.94 -8.39
C TRP A 165 11.41 -0.94 -9.52
N HIS A 166 11.14 -1.37 -10.74
CA HIS A 166 11.32 -0.58 -11.95
C HIS A 166 10.00 -0.40 -12.69
N LEU A 167 9.70 0.83 -13.05
CA LEU A 167 8.69 1.13 -14.07
C LEU A 167 9.26 0.87 -15.45
N ALA A 168 8.43 0.36 -16.35
CA ALA A 168 8.84 0.07 -17.72
C ALA A 168 9.19 1.37 -18.46
N SER A 169 10.14 1.27 -19.39
CA SER A 169 10.34 2.36 -20.36
C SER A 169 9.10 2.45 -21.26
N GLY A 170 8.66 3.67 -21.53
CA GLY A 170 7.57 3.98 -22.45
C GLY A 170 7.98 3.79 -23.91
N ILE A 171 7.02 4.02 -24.80
CA ILE A 171 7.21 3.91 -26.27
C ILE A 171 7.96 5.13 -26.82
N GLU A 172 7.80 6.28 -26.16
CA GLU A 172 8.50 7.52 -26.50
C GLU A 172 9.82 7.64 -25.70
N GLU A 173 10.78 8.36 -26.27
CA GLU A 173 12.08 8.57 -25.65
C GLU A 173 11.94 9.28 -24.31
N GLY A 174 12.43 8.65 -23.23
CA GLY A 174 12.32 9.17 -21.87
C GLY A 174 10.95 8.99 -21.21
N ALA A 175 9.93 8.53 -21.93
CA ALA A 175 8.63 8.22 -21.34
C ALA A 175 8.73 7.01 -20.41
N VAL A 176 7.87 6.98 -19.38
CA VAL A 176 7.81 5.88 -18.42
C VAL A 176 6.39 5.34 -18.43
N ALA A 177 6.25 4.04 -18.69
CA ALA A 177 4.95 3.39 -18.64
C ALA A 177 4.51 3.22 -17.18
N PRO A 178 3.29 3.65 -16.80
CA PRO A 178 2.81 3.50 -15.44
C PRO A 178 2.56 2.02 -15.11
N ALA A 179 2.84 1.66 -13.86
CA ALA A 179 2.52 0.34 -13.31
C ALA A 179 1.15 0.36 -12.63
N ARG A 180 0.49 -0.79 -12.66
CA ARG A 180 -0.79 -1.05 -12.00
C ARG A 180 -0.66 -2.25 -11.08
N GLY A 181 -1.43 -2.23 -10.02
CA GLY A 181 -1.50 -3.33 -9.07
C GLY A 181 -2.82 -3.41 -8.33
N PHE A 182 -2.99 -4.52 -7.63
CA PHE A 182 -4.08 -4.76 -6.72
C PHE A 182 -3.54 -4.69 -5.29
N ILE A 183 -4.15 -3.86 -4.46
CA ILE A 183 -3.79 -3.76 -3.05
C ILE A 183 -4.39 -4.96 -2.32
N GLU A 184 -3.53 -5.72 -1.64
CA GLU A 184 -3.90 -6.91 -0.89
C GLU A 184 -4.19 -6.58 0.57
N SER A 185 -3.37 -5.71 1.17
CA SER A 185 -3.59 -5.22 2.53
C SER A 185 -3.25 -3.75 2.65
N ILE A 186 -3.92 -3.10 3.59
CA ILE A 186 -3.65 -1.74 4.04
C ILE A 186 -3.78 -1.73 5.56
N GLU A 187 -2.76 -1.22 6.22
CA GLU A 187 -2.66 -1.17 7.68
C GLU A 187 -2.22 0.23 8.08
N TRP A 188 -2.78 0.77 9.15
CA TRP A 188 -2.36 2.05 9.70
C TRP A 188 -2.28 1.99 11.22
N ARG A 189 -1.41 2.84 11.76
CA ARG A 189 -1.15 2.91 13.20
C ARG A 189 -0.90 4.34 13.66
N PRO A 190 -1.05 4.61 14.97
CA PRO A 190 -0.56 5.85 15.56
C PRO A 190 0.96 5.94 15.37
N HIS A 191 1.51 7.15 15.54
CA HIS A 191 2.95 7.28 15.60
C HIS A 191 3.47 6.42 16.76
N ALA A 192 4.37 5.48 16.47
CA ALA A 192 5.10 4.83 17.55
C ALA A 192 5.90 5.92 18.24
N SER A 193 5.55 6.24 19.49
CA SER A 193 6.46 6.99 20.34
C SER A 193 7.79 6.25 20.29
N PRO A 194 8.92 6.93 20.05
CA PRO A 194 10.21 6.25 20.13
C PRO A 194 10.26 5.53 21.48
N ALA A 195 10.49 4.22 21.43
CA ALA A 195 10.73 3.44 22.63
C ALA A 195 11.84 4.16 23.42
N PRO A 196 11.71 4.34 24.74
CA PRO A 196 12.81 4.87 25.52
C PRO A 196 14.02 3.96 25.26
N ASN A 197 15.10 4.55 24.76
CA ASN A 197 16.34 3.83 24.46
C ASN A 197 16.67 2.83 25.58
N ASP A 198 16.86 1.57 25.21
CA ASP A 198 17.30 0.46 26.07
C ASP A 198 18.72 0.65 26.68
N GLU A 199 19.29 1.86 26.64
CA GLU A 199 20.53 2.20 27.34
C GLU A 199 20.32 2.86 28.72
N ALA A 200 19.08 3.21 29.09
CA ALA A 200 18.78 3.69 30.45
C ALA A 200 18.28 2.58 31.40
N ALA A 201 18.08 1.35 30.91
CA ALA A 201 17.51 0.24 31.68
C ALA A 201 18.53 -0.56 32.54
N LEU A 202 19.81 -0.17 32.57
CA LEU A 202 20.83 -0.84 33.40
C LEU A 202 21.21 -0.11 34.69
N ALA A 203 20.49 0.95 35.07
CA ALA A 203 20.71 1.57 36.37
C ALA A 203 19.39 1.72 37.13
N ILE A 204 19.28 0.92 38.18
CA ILE A 204 18.44 1.05 39.38
C ILE A 204 17.22 0.12 39.42
N LEU A 205 17.39 -0.99 40.11
CA LEU A 205 16.38 -1.58 41.00
C LEU A 205 16.87 -1.41 42.45
N PRO A 206 16.02 -1.48 43.50
CA PRO A 206 14.55 -1.44 43.51
C PRO A 206 13.97 -0.46 44.57
N ALA A 207 12.74 0.01 44.37
CA ALA A 207 11.81 0.32 45.46
C ALA A 207 10.36 0.26 44.94
N ALA A 208 9.54 -0.52 45.63
CA ALA A 208 8.15 -0.80 45.33
C ALA A 208 7.24 0.45 45.40
N VAL A 209 6.15 0.45 44.63
CA VAL A 209 4.74 0.38 45.08
C VAL A 209 3.82 0.81 43.93
N HIS A 210 2.95 -0.12 43.51
CA HIS A 210 1.63 0.01 42.83
C HIS A 210 1.47 0.93 41.61
N ASP A 211 1.21 0.31 40.45
CA ASP A 211 -0.02 0.51 39.65
C ASP A 211 -0.04 -0.54 38.51
N GLU A 212 -0.48 -1.76 38.81
CA GLU A 212 -0.69 -2.85 37.82
C GLU A 212 -2.17 -3.07 37.47
N GLU A 213 -3.10 -2.21 37.90
CA GLU A 213 -4.55 -2.44 37.72
C GLU A 213 -5.12 -1.95 36.37
N ALA A 214 -4.33 -1.36 35.46
CA ALA A 214 -4.86 -0.80 34.21
C ALA A 214 -4.67 -1.68 32.95
N GLU A 215 -3.74 -2.64 32.95
CA GLU A 215 -3.43 -3.45 31.76
C GLU A 215 -4.11 -4.84 31.72
N GLU A 216 -4.55 -5.38 32.87
CA GLU A 216 -5.28 -6.67 32.93
C GLU A 216 -6.73 -6.54 32.46
N ASP A 217 -7.38 -5.39 32.72
CA ASP A 217 -8.81 -5.15 32.45
C ASP A 217 -9.14 -5.15 30.93
N TRP A 218 -8.21 -4.69 30.08
CA TRP A 218 -8.39 -4.68 28.62
C TRP A 218 -8.19 -6.05 27.96
N ARG A 219 -7.31 -6.88 28.53
CA ARG A 219 -7.05 -8.24 28.02
C ARG A 219 -8.16 -9.20 28.42
N GLU A 220 -8.69 -9.11 29.63
CA GLU A 220 -9.85 -9.89 30.05
C GLU A 220 -11.11 -9.51 29.24
N SER A 221 -11.34 -8.22 29.00
CA SER A 221 -12.47 -7.74 28.19
C SER A 221 -12.45 -8.28 26.75
N SER A 222 -11.27 -8.33 26.12
CA SER A 222 -11.12 -8.85 24.75
C SER A 222 -11.34 -10.37 24.68
N ALA A 223 -10.88 -11.13 25.68
CA ALA A 223 -11.06 -12.59 25.74
C ALA A 223 -12.53 -12.99 25.99
N GLU A 224 -13.25 -12.25 26.84
CA GLU A 224 -14.68 -12.47 27.07
C GLU A 224 -15.54 -12.09 25.86
N GLN A 225 -15.19 -11.03 25.13
CA GLN A 225 -15.86 -10.65 23.88
C GLN A 225 -15.69 -11.73 22.80
N LEU A 226 -14.48 -12.28 22.63
CA LEU A 226 -14.22 -13.40 21.72
C LEU A 226 -15.01 -14.66 22.11
N ARG A 227 -15.12 -14.95 23.42
CA ARG A 227 -15.90 -16.10 23.90
C ARG A 227 -17.40 -15.92 23.64
N LYS A 228 -17.92 -14.70 23.79
CA LYS A 228 -19.32 -14.36 23.51
C LYS A 228 -19.65 -14.46 22.02
N ILE A 229 -18.75 -13.99 21.15
CA ILE A 229 -18.89 -14.10 19.68
C ILE A 229 -18.87 -15.57 19.24
N ASN A 230 -17.95 -16.37 19.78
CA ASN A 230 -17.86 -17.80 19.44
C ASN A 230 -19.15 -18.56 19.85
N TRP A 231 -19.74 -18.19 20.99
CA TRP A 231 -21.00 -18.76 21.46
C TRP A 231 -22.21 -18.33 20.61
N SER A 232 -22.31 -17.07 20.21
CA SER A 232 -23.38 -16.60 19.31
C SER A 232 -23.27 -17.21 17.92
N PHE A 233 -22.05 -17.42 17.42
CA PHE A 233 -21.83 -18.05 16.12
C PHE A 233 -22.24 -19.52 16.12
N LYS A 234 -21.95 -20.24 17.22
CA LYS A 234 -22.39 -21.63 17.40
C LYS A 234 -23.91 -21.76 17.45
N GLN A 235 -24.60 -20.81 18.09
CA GLN A 235 -26.08 -20.75 18.13
C GLN A 235 -26.66 -20.49 16.73
N LEU A 236 -26.07 -19.57 15.96
CA LEU A 236 -26.49 -19.26 14.59
C LEU A 236 -26.35 -20.47 13.67
N LEU A 237 -25.22 -21.19 13.74
CA LEU A 237 -25.00 -22.43 12.97
C LEU A 237 -26.01 -23.52 13.33
N LEU A 238 -26.38 -23.64 14.61
CA LEU A 238 -27.33 -24.64 15.07
C LEU A 238 -28.75 -24.33 14.57
N LEU A 239 -29.14 -23.05 14.56
CA LEU A 239 -30.43 -22.60 14.00
C LEU A 239 -30.48 -22.78 12.47
N LEU A 240 -29.38 -22.48 11.76
CA LEU A 240 -29.26 -22.72 10.32
C LEU A 240 -29.38 -24.22 9.99
N ALA A 241 -28.72 -25.07 10.76
CA ALA A 241 -28.81 -26.52 10.62
C ALA A 241 -30.25 -27.02 10.86
N PHE A 242 -30.94 -26.48 11.86
CA PHE A 242 -32.33 -26.84 12.13
C PHE A 242 -33.27 -26.39 11.01
N LEU A 243 -33.06 -25.19 10.45
CA LEU A 243 -33.82 -24.69 9.31
C LEU A 243 -33.60 -25.57 8.06
N MET A 244 -32.35 -25.97 7.80
CA MET A 244 -32.01 -26.90 6.72
C MET A 244 -32.72 -28.25 6.89
N ILE A 245 -32.80 -28.78 8.12
CA ILE A 245 -33.54 -30.03 8.40
C ILE A 245 -35.03 -29.84 8.14
N ILE A 246 -35.65 -28.73 8.58
CA ILE A 246 -37.07 -28.45 8.34
C ILE A 246 -37.37 -28.35 6.85
N ILE A 247 -36.50 -27.69 6.07
CA ILE A 247 -36.65 -27.57 4.63
C ILE A 247 -36.49 -28.94 3.94
N ALA A 248 -35.57 -29.78 4.40
CA ALA A 248 -35.31 -31.10 3.82
C ALA A 248 -36.39 -32.15 4.16
N VAL A 249 -37.17 -31.94 5.23
CA VAL A 249 -38.26 -32.83 5.67
C VAL A 249 -39.61 -32.45 5.06
N LYS A 250 -39.69 -31.33 4.32
CA LYS A 250 -40.89 -30.89 3.60
C LYS A 250 -40.78 -31.19 2.11
#